data_AF-A0AAD9S4D1-F1
#
_entry.id   AF-A0AAD9S4D1-F1
#
_cell.length_a   1.000
_cell.length_b   1.000
_cell.length_c   1.000
_cell.angle_alpha   90.00
_cell.angle_beta   90.00
_cell.angle_gamma   90.00
#
_symmetry.space_group_name_H-M   'P 1'
#
loop_
_entity.id
_entity.type
_entity.pdbx_description
1 polymer ?
#
loop_
_entity_poly.entity_id
_entity_poly.type
_entity_poly.pdbx_seq_one_letter_code
_entity_poly.pdbx_strand_id
1 'polypeptide(L)'
;MAGYSKHYSAPLYSATKHAVVGFARSMGAAEQVQGVKVVCICPGIVKTPIWTDGAPGSGARYGITDDIALTSNVVAEAIAEAIESPYIPGGTILEISKLGGTRVVPEWNIDPPHGTEDDKAAMGNAAPPEMIKNVMGPILRVTEAERGKLVNERA
;
A
#
# COMPACT_ATOMS: atom_id res chain seq x y z
N MET A 1 3.68 0.10 2.50
CA MET A 1 3.17 -0.08 1.13
C MET A 1 2.50 -1.43 0.99
N ALA A 2 1.24 -1.46 0.56
CA ALA A 2 0.57 -2.74 0.35
C ALA A 2 1.21 -3.50 -0.82
N GLY A 3 1.49 -4.78 -0.61
CA GLY A 3 2.14 -5.65 -1.61
C GLY A 3 3.47 -6.23 -1.15
N TYR A 4 4.11 -5.62 -0.16
CA TYR A 4 5.31 -6.14 0.51
C TYR A 4 5.43 -5.68 1.97
N SER A 5 4.47 -4.90 2.49
CA SER A 5 4.33 -4.62 3.92
C SER A 5 2.97 -5.07 4.47
N LYS A 6 2.95 -5.38 5.77
CA LYS A 6 1.74 -5.75 6.51
C LYS A 6 0.83 -4.55 6.77
N HIS A 7 -0.49 -4.73 6.68
CA HIS A 7 -1.48 -3.77 7.18
C HIS A 7 -2.58 -4.52 7.94
N TYR A 8 -2.58 -4.38 9.27
CA TYR A 8 -3.52 -5.09 10.14
C TYR A 8 -4.98 -4.64 9.90
N SER A 9 -5.20 -3.37 9.59
CA SER A 9 -6.54 -2.82 9.30
C SER A 9 -7.11 -3.25 7.96
N ALA A 10 -6.28 -3.80 7.06
CA ALA A 10 -6.68 -4.18 5.70
C ALA A 10 -5.91 -5.44 5.23
N PRO A 11 -6.11 -6.60 5.90
CA PRO A 11 -5.33 -7.80 5.62
C PRO A 11 -5.66 -8.40 4.25
N LEU A 12 -6.94 -8.41 3.85
CA LEU A 12 -7.36 -8.91 2.53
C LEU A 12 -6.84 -8.01 1.39
N TYR A 13 -6.87 -6.69 1.58
CA TYR A 13 -6.24 -5.76 0.64
C TYR A 13 -4.74 -6.02 0.53
N SER A 14 -4.05 -6.19 1.67
CA SER A 14 -2.62 -6.50 1.67
C SER A 14 -2.33 -7.81 0.93
N ALA A 15 -3.11 -8.88 1.17
CA ALA A 15 -2.94 -10.16 0.50
C ALA A 15 -3.09 -10.04 -1.03
N THR A 16 -4.13 -9.34 -1.51
CA THR A 16 -4.34 -9.16 -2.96
C THR A 16 -3.22 -8.33 -3.58
N LYS A 17 -2.70 -7.31 -2.89
CA LYS A 17 -1.55 -6.54 -3.39
C LYS A 17 -0.25 -7.35 -3.42
N HIS A 18 -0.05 -8.29 -2.49
CA HIS A 18 1.10 -9.21 -2.56
C HIS A 18 0.99 -10.13 -3.78
N ALA A 19 -0.22 -10.60 -4.11
CA ALA A 19 -0.43 -11.39 -5.31
C ALA A 19 -0.09 -10.62 -6.59
N VAL A 20 -0.47 -9.33 -6.68
CA VAL A 20 -0.12 -8.48 -7.84
C VAL A 20 1.39 -8.27 -7.96
N VAL A 21 2.09 -8.00 -6.85
CA VAL A 21 3.55 -7.83 -6.84
C VAL A 21 4.25 -9.12 -7.25
N GLY A 22 3.84 -10.26 -6.69
CA GLY A 22 4.38 -11.57 -7.04
C GLY A 22 4.18 -11.90 -8.51
N PHE A 23 2.96 -11.67 -9.03
CA PHE A 23 2.65 -11.86 -10.45
C PHE A 23 3.55 -11.01 -11.36
N ALA A 24 3.68 -9.71 -11.08
CA ALA A 24 4.50 -8.81 -11.89
C ALA A 24 5.96 -9.26 -11.93
N ARG A 25 6.54 -9.61 -10.76
CA ARG A 25 7.91 -10.17 -10.68
C ARG A 25 8.06 -11.43 -11.54
N SER A 26 7.14 -12.39 -11.40
CA SER A 26 7.17 -13.64 -12.17
C SER A 26 7.05 -13.42 -13.69
N MET A 27 6.39 -12.35 -14.11
CA MET A 27 6.24 -12.00 -15.52
C MET A 27 7.43 -11.24 -16.11
N GLY A 28 8.50 -10.96 -15.36
CA GLY A 28 9.63 -10.18 -15.87
C GLY A 28 10.29 -10.79 -17.12
N ALA A 29 10.39 -12.12 -17.18
CA ALA A 29 10.93 -12.83 -18.34
C ALA A 29 10.10 -12.67 -19.63
N ALA A 30 8.83 -12.26 -19.53
CA ALA A 30 7.96 -12.06 -20.69
C ALA A 30 8.50 -10.96 -21.64
N GLU A 31 9.28 -10.02 -21.13
CA GLU A 31 9.90 -8.98 -21.95
C GLU A 31 10.86 -9.60 -22.97
N GLN A 32 11.72 -10.52 -22.52
CA GLN A 32 12.70 -11.18 -23.38
C GLN A 32 12.08 -12.31 -24.22
N VAL A 33 11.15 -13.07 -23.63
CA VAL A 33 10.60 -14.28 -24.27
C VAL A 33 9.46 -13.94 -25.25
N GLN A 34 8.72 -12.85 -25.00
CA GLN A 34 7.49 -12.52 -25.73
C GLN A 34 7.47 -11.07 -26.23
N GLY A 35 8.46 -10.24 -25.91
CA GLY A 35 8.43 -8.81 -26.23
C GLY A 35 7.39 -8.02 -25.43
N VAL A 36 6.89 -8.57 -24.31
CA VAL A 36 5.84 -7.94 -23.48
C VAL A 36 6.44 -7.51 -22.14
N LYS A 37 6.53 -6.21 -21.93
CA LYS A 37 7.02 -5.62 -20.68
C LYS A 37 5.91 -5.53 -19.64
N VAL A 38 6.08 -6.23 -18.52
CA VAL A 38 5.16 -6.20 -17.37
C VAL A 38 5.85 -5.52 -16.19
N VAL A 39 5.31 -4.41 -15.70
CA VAL A 39 5.85 -3.67 -14.55
C VAL A 39 4.72 -3.39 -13.55
N CYS A 40 5.06 -3.13 -12.28
CA CYS A 40 4.09 -2.83 -11.23
C CYS A 40 4.41 -1.51 -10.55
N ILE A 41 3.43 -0.61 -10.50
CA ILE A 41 3.50 0.62 -9.72
C ILE A 41 2.87 0.39 -8.36
N CYS A 42 3.62 0.70 -7.31
CA CYS A 42 3.22 0.61 -5.91
C CYS A 42 3.11 2.02 -5.31
N PRO A 43 1.99 2.72 -5.53
CA PRO A 43 1.80 4.05 -4.99
C PRO A 43 1.54 4.02 -3.48
N GLY A 44 1.98 5.09 -2.81
CA GLY A 44 1.57 5.44 -1.46
C GLY A 44 0.14 5.97 -1.41
N ILE A 45 -0.12 6.88 -0.48
CA ILE A 45 -1.42 7.55 -0.42
C ILE A 45 -1.57 8.43 -1.67
N VAL A 46 -2.67 8.28 -2.38
CA VAL A 46 -3.01 9.08 -3.58
C VAL A 46 -4.37 9.70 -3.38
N LYS A 47 -4.51 11.01 -3.58
CA LYS A 47 -5.77 11.75 -3.43
C LYS A 47 -6.76 11.35 -4.52
N THR A 48 -7.53 10.30 -4.25
CA THR A 48 -8.54 9.73 -5.13
C THR A 48 -9.82 9.46 -4.32
N PRO A 49 -10.98 9.27 -4.98
CA PRO A 49 -12.23 8.99 -4.28
C PRO A 49 -12.22 7.73 -3.41
N ILE A 50 -11.22 6.83 -3.51
CA ILE A 50 -11.10 5.62 -2.67
C ILE A 50 -11.13 5.92 -1.15
N TRP A 51 -10.76 7.14 -0.75
CA TRP A 51 -10.74 7.56 0.65
C TRP A 51 -12.03 8.20 1.12
N THR A 52 -12.82 8.75 0.19
CA THR A 52 -14.06 9.47 0.49
C THR A 52 -15.30 8.64 0.23
N ASP A 53 -15.19 7.66 -0.67
CA ASP A 53 -16.30 6.82 -1.11
C ASP A 53 -16.46 5.59 -0.21
N GLY A 54 -17.64 4.98 -0.26
CA GLY A 54 -17.98 3.79 0.53
C GLY A 54 -18.92 4.11 1.71
N ALA A 55 -18.52 3.73 2.92
CA ALA A 55 -19.38 3.87 4.10
C ALA A 55 -19.45 5.33 4.60
N PRO A 56 -20.55 5.74 5.24
CA PRO A 56 -20.63 7.05 5.89
C PRO A 56 -19.43 7.30 6.82
N GLY A 57 -18.72 8.40 6.61
CA GLY A 57 -17.53 8.77 7.38
C GLY A 57 -16.18 8.27 6.83
N SER A 58 -16.13 7.63 5.66
CA SER A 58 -14.88 7.21 5.00
C SER A 58 -13.83 8.32 4.94
N GLY A 59 -14.19 9.52 4.47
CA GLY A 59 -13.26 10.65 4.36
C GLY A 59 -12.64 11.07 5.70
N ALA A 60 -13.47 11.16 6.75
CA ALA A 60 -13.01 11.50 8.11
C ALA A 60 -12.16 10.39 8.74
N ARG A 61 -12.46 9.12 8.41
CA ARG A 61 -11.73 7.96 8.93
C ARG A 61 -10.26 7.95 8.50
N TYR A 62 -9.99 8.31 7.26
CA TYR A 62 -8.63 8.29 6.73
C TYR A 62 -7.90 9.62 6.88
N GLY A 63 -8.60 10.77 6.91
CA GLY A 63 -7.96 12.06 7.19
C GLY A 63 -6.79 12.39 6.25
N ILE A 64 -6.94 12.07 4.97
CA ILE A 64 -5.91 12.25 3.95
C ILE A 64 -5.64 13.75 3.74
N THR A 65 -4.39 14.17 3.91
CA THR A 65 -3.92 15.55 3.65
C THR A 65 -2.98 15.62 2.44
N ASP A 66 -2.76 16.82 1.92
CA ASP A 66 -1.86 17.04 0.78
C ASP A 66 -0.37 16.84 1.15
N ASP A 67 -0.02 16.86 2.44
CA ASP A 67 1.33 16.64 2.93
C ASP A 67 1.79 15.18 2.80
N ILE A 68 0.83 14.24 2.80
CA ILE A 68 1.09 12.80 2.78
C ILE A 68 0.63 12.14 1.47
N ALA A 69 -0.19 12.83 0.67
CA ALA A 69 -0.80 12.28 -0.52
C ALA A 69 -0.14 12.76 -1.82
N LEU A 70 0.00 11.85 -2.78
CA LEU A 70 0.27 12.16 -4.17
C LEU A 70 -1.02 12.62 -4.89
N THR A 71 -0.86 13.31 -6.01
CA THR A 71 -1.95 13.50 -6.98
C THR A 71 -2.00 12.32 -7.95
N SER A 72 -3.14 12.12 -8.60
CA SER A 72 -3.28 11.10 -9.66
C SER A 72 -2.31 11.33 -10.83
N ASN A 73 -2.00 12.59 -11.14
CA ASN A 73 -1.10 12.93 -12.25
C ASN A 73 0.32 12.41 -12.00
N VAL A 74 0.84 12.53 -10.78
CA VAL A 74 2.16 11.98 -10.43
C VAL A 74 2.21 10.47 -10.63
N VAL A 75 1.13 9.77 -10.29
CA VAL A 75 1.03 8.32 -10.52
C VAL A 75 0.99 8.00 -12.02
N ALA A 76 0.25 8.78 -12.81
CA ALA A 76 0.16 8.60 -14.26
C ALA A 76 1.51 8.84 -14.96
N GLU A 77 2.25 9.88 -14.55
CA GLU A 77 3.60 10.17 -15.04
C GLU A 77 4.55 9.01 -14.73
N ALA A 78 4.52 8.46 -13.52
CA ALA A 78 5.33 7.31 -13.14
C ALA A 78 4.97 6.04 -13.93
N ILE A 79 3.69 5.85 -14.28
CA ILE A 79 3.26 4.74 -15.17
C ILE A 79 3.88 4.92 -16.56
N ALA A 80 3.79 6.13 -17.15
CA ALA A 80 4.36 6.42 -18.47
C ALA A 80 5.87 6.20 -18.48
N GLU A 81 6.59 6.73 -17.48
CA GLU A 81 8.03 6.52 -17.34
C GLU A 81 8.37 5.03 -17.22
N ALA A 82 7.64 4.27 -16.40
CA ALA A 82 7.91 2.86 -16.18
C ALA A 82 7.77 2.01 -17.44
N ILE A 83 6.81 2.32 -18.31
CA ILE A 83 6.60 1.55 -19.55
C ILE A 83 7.55 2.01 -20.67
N GLU A 84 7.82 3.30 -20.81
CA GLU A 84 8.64 3.87 -21.90
C GLU A 84 10.15 3.77 -21.65
N SER A 85 10.58 3.82 -20.38
CA SER A 85 12.00 3.83 -20.05
C SER A 85 12.67 2.51 -20.42
N PRO A 86 13.77 2.52 -21.21
CA PRO A 86 14.57 1.33 -21.47
C PRO A 86 15.38 0.88 -20.24
N TYR A 87 15.44 1.71 -19.19
CA TYR A 87 16.19 1.42 -17.96
C TYR A 87 15.36 0.73 -16.88
N ILE A 88 14.05 0.58 -17.10
CA ILE A 88 13.13 -0.11 -16.21
C ILE A 88 12.79 -1.43 -16.90
N PRO A 89 13.36 -2.59 -16.50
CA PRO A 89 13.04 -3.86 -17.12
C PRO A 89 11.68 -4.41 -16.68
N GLY A 90 11.16 -5.37 -17.42
CA GLY A 90 10.04 -6.21 -16.98
C GLY A 90 10.31 -6.86 -15.62
N GLY A 91 9.26 -7.01 -14.82
CA GLY A 91 9.33 -7.50 -13.44
C GLY A 91 9.62 -6.41 -12.40
N THR A 92 9.91 -5.17 -12.84
CA THR A 92 10.19 -4.07 -11.92
C THR A 92 8.97 -3.71 -11.06
N ILE A 93 9.22 -3.56 -9.76
CA ILE A 93 8.28 -3.02 -8.78
C ILE A 93 8.73 -1.61 -8.43
N LEU A 94 8.00 -0.60 -8.89
CA LEU A 94 8.32 0.81 -8.68
C LEU A 94 7.44 1.37 -7.55
N GLU A 95 8.05 1.68 -6.41
CA GLU A 95 7.41 2.39 -5.32
C GLU A 95 7.43 3.89 -5.60
N ILE A 96 6.29 4.56 -5.41
CA ILE A 96 6.18 6.02 -5.48
C ILE A 96 5.38 6.53 -4.28
N SER A 97 5.92 7.51 -3.56
CA SER A 97 5.19 8.11 -2.44
C SER A 97 5.63 9.54 -2.17
N LYS A 98 4.76 10.31 -1.51
CA LYS A 98 5.06 11.70 -1.15
C LYS A 98 6.22 11.80 -0.16
N LEU A 99 6.29 10.89 0.81
CA LEU A 99 7.28 10.90 1.90
C LEU A 99 8.57 10.13 1.57
N GLY A 100 8.46 9.05 0.80
CA GLY A 100 9.58 8.16 0.48
C GLY A 100 10.17 8.36 -0.93
N GLY A 101 9.61 9.27 -1.72
CA GLY A 101 10.02 9.49 -3.11
C GLY A 101 9.72 8.29 -4.02
N THR A 102 10.54 8.15 -5.07
CA THR A 102 10.47 7.06 -6.05
C THR A 102 11.65 6.11 -5.84
N ARG A 103 11.40 4.79 -5.81
CA ARG A 103 12.45 3.78 -5.75
C ARG A 103 12.03 2.45 -6.37
N VAL A 104 13.00 1.69 -6.85
CA VAL A 104 12.79 0.29 -7.24
C VAL A 104 12.84 -0.58 -5.99
N VAL A 105 11.81 -1.39 -5.78
CA VAL A 105 11.73 -2.32 -4.64
C VAL A 105 12.47 -3.62 -5.00
N PRO A 106 13.56 -3.97 -4.31
CA PRO A 106 14.33 -5.17 -4.62
C PRO A 106 13.52 -6.43 -4.33
N GLU A 107 13.89 -7.55 -4.96
CA GLU A 107 13.19 -8.81 -4.73
C GLU A 107 13.34 -9.30 -3.28
N TRP A 108 14.56 -9.20 -2.77
CA TRP A 108 15.00 -9.68 -1.48
C TRP A 108 15.51 -8.53 -0.63
N ASN A 109 15.49 -8.69 0.69
CA ASN A 109 16.04 -7.73 1.65
C ASN A 109 15.49 -6.30 1.43
N ILE A 110 14.17 -6.18 1.32
CA ILE A 110 13.51 -4.90 1.09
C ILE A 110 13.71 -4.01 2.30
N ASP A 111 14.42 -2.90 2.09
CA ASP A 111 14.56 -1.85 3.10
C ASP A 111 13.19 -1.24 3.46
N PRO A 112 12.99 -0.85 4.72
CA PRO A 112 11.83 -0.07 5.08
C PRO A 112 11.73 1.18 4.18
N PRO A 113 10.52 1.66 3.91
CA PRO A 113 10.33 2.91 3.18
C PRO A 113 11.13 4.06 3.80
N HIS A 114 11.63 4.98 2.98
CA HIS A 114 12.40 6.13 3.45
C HIS A 114 11.53 7.07 4.33
N GLY A 115 12.13 7.73 5.33
CA GLY A 115 11.43 8.55 6.33
C GLY A 115 11.22 7.86 7.69
N THR A 116 12.04 6.86 8.01
CA THR A 116 11.91 5.98 9.17
C THR A 116 13.17 5.99 10.04
N GLU A 117 13.61 7.20 10.42
CA GLU A 117 14.50 7.33 11.58
C GLU A 117 13.66 6.95 12.81
N ASP A 118 14.10 5.90 13.52
CA ASP A 118 13.39 5.17 14.57
C ASP A 118 12.31 4.18 14.08
N ASP A 119 12.48 2.91 14.44
CA ASP A 119 11.67 1.70 14.18
C ASP A 119 10.13 1.81 14.34
N LYS A 120 9.59 2.98 14.68
CA LYS A 120 8.15 3.26 14.80
C LYS A 120 7.40 3.19 13.48
N ALA A 121 8.09 3.31 12.35
CA ALA A 121 7.49 3.29 11.03
C ALA A 121 7.55 1.91 10.32
N ALA A 122 8.07 0.88 11.00
CA ALA A 122 7.89 -0.52 10.60
C ALA A 122 6.40 -0.96 10.57
N MET A 123 5.50 -0.12 11.11
CA MET A 123 4.07 -0.10 10.76
C MET A 123 3.85 0.71 9.47
N GLY A 124 4.32 0.17 8.35
CA GLY A 124 4.06 0.58 6.97
C GLY A 124 3.72 2.06 6.74
N ASN A 125 4.73 2.89 6.43
CA ASN A 125 4.61 4.32 6.09
C ASN A 125 3.78 5.09 7.11
N ALA A 126 4.43 5.57 8.17
CA ALA A 126 3.82 6.19 9.34
C ALA A 126 2.63 7.10 9.00
N ALA A 127 1.45 6.49 8.92
CA ALA A 127 0.19 7.19 8.95
C ALA A 127 0.20 8.05 10.24
N PRO A 128 -0.23 9.32 10.19
CA PRO A 128 -0.31 10.14 11.39
C PRO A 128 -1.00 9.36 12.52
N PRO A 129 -0.54 9.47 13.79
CA PRO A 129 -1.11 8.67 14.90
C PRO A 129 -2.64 8.75 15.00
N GLU A 130 -3.22 9.91 14.68
CA GLU A 130 -4.67 10.09 14.60
C GLU A 130 -5.33 9.27 13.48
N MET A 131 -4.68 9.13 12.32
CA MET A 131 -5.17 8.23 11.26
C MET A 131 -5.18 6.79 11.74
N ILE A 132 -4.12 6.33 12.42
CA ILE A 132 -4.06 4.96 12.97
C ILE A 132 -5.22 4.75 13.95
N LYS A 133 -5.43 5.69 14.87
CA LYS A 133 -6.53 5.65 15.83
C LYS A 133 -7.90 5.64 15.15
N ASN A 134 -8.12 6.48 14.15
CA ASN A 134 -9.39 6.58 13.42
C ASN A 134 -9.69 5.31 12.60
N VAL A 135 -8.66 4.73 11.97
CA VAL A 135 -8.79 3.49 11.19
C VAL A 135 -9.05 2.29 12.09
N MET A 136 -8.33 2.19 13.23
CA MET A 136 -8.39 1.06 14.16
C MET A 136 -9.55 1.13 15.15
N GLY A 137 -9.97 2.33 15.56
CA GLY A 137 -10.98 2.53 16.60
C GLY A 137 -12.29 1.75 16.38
N PRO A 138 -12.89 1.75 15.18
CA PRO A 138 -14.06 0.92 14.90
C PRO A 138 -13.80 -0.59 15.07
N ILE A 139 -12.64 -1.10 14.61
CA ILE A 139 -12.27 -2.52 14.72
C ILE A 139 -12.11 -2.91 16.19
N LEU A 140 -11.40 -2.08 16.96
CA LEU A 140 -11.15 -2.33 18.38
C LEU A 140 -12.46 -2.32 19.19
N ARG A 141 -13.37 -1.37 18.92
CA ARG A 141 -14.69 -1.33 19.58
C ARG A 141 -15.52 -2.59 19.33
N VAL A 142 -15.57 -3.08 18.09
CA VAL A 142 -16.31 -4.31 17.76
C VAL A 142 -15.67 -5.52 18.46
N THR A 143 -14.37 -5.68 18.32
CA THR A 143 -13.64 -6.82 18.92
C THR A 143 -13.68 -6.82 20.44
N GLU A 144 -13.70 -5.65 21.09
CA GLU A 144 -13.93 -5.53 22.53
C GLU A 144 -15.37 -5.91 22.92
N ALA A 145 -16.36 -5.43 22.18
CA ALA A 145 -17.76 -5.74 22.43
C ALA A 145 -18.10 -7.23 22.19
N GLU A 146 -17.39 -7.92 21.31
CA GLU A 146 -17.58 -9.35 21.01
C GLU A 146 -16.76 -10.29 21.89
N ARG A 147 -15.76 -9.75 22.61
CA ARG A 147 -14.84 -10.52 23.43
C ARG A 147 -15.60 -11.37 24.46
N GLY A 148 -15.39 -12.68 24.41
CA GLY A 148 -15.97 -13.63 25.37
C GLY A 148 -17.45 -14.00 25.12
N LYS A 149 -18.16 -13.33 24.20
CA LYS A 149 -19.58 -13.66 23.93
C LYS A 149 -19.77 -15.08 23.40
N LEU A 150 -18.90 -15.53 22.49
CA LEU A 150 -18.93 -16.89 21.94
C LEU A 150 -18.52 -17.97 22.95
N VAL A 151 -17.89 -17.59 24.07
CA VAL A 151 -17.52 -18.53 25.15
C VAL A 151 -18.73 -18.75 26.07
N ASN A 152 -19.54 -17.72 26.28
CA ASN A 152 -20.69 -17.76 27.18
C ASN A 152 -21.96 -18.36 26.54
N GLU A 153 -22.05 -18.42 25.21
CA GLU A 153 -23.20 -19.03 24.49
C GLU A 153 -23.13 -20.57 24.37
N ARG A 154 -22.04 -21.19 24.84
CA ARG A 154 -21.82 -22.65 24.81
C ARG A 154 -21.85 -23.30 26.20
N ALA A 155 -22.21 -22.56 27.25
CA ALA A 155 -22.39 -23.03 28.62
C ALA A 155 -23.88 -23.05 28.98
#